data_AF-V6S296-F1
#
_entry.id   AF-V6S296-F1
#
_cell.length_a   1.000
_cell.length_b   1.000
_cell.length_c   1.000
_cell.angle_alpha   90.00
_cell.angle_beta   90.00
_cell.angle_gamma   90.00
#
_symmetry.space_group_name_H-M   'P 1'
#
loop_
_entity.id
_entity.type
_entity.pdbx_description
1 polymer ?
#
loop_
_entity_poly.entity_id
_entity_poly.type
_entity_poly.pdbx_seq_one_letter_code
_entity_poly.pdbx_strand_id
1 'polypeptide(L)' 'MKNKHIIIAFVLGFIITIIGALFKIMHWPYASALLILGMLCEAYAGIALVVKIYKDQNPNGFFNK' A
#
# COMPACT_ATOMS: atom_id res chain seq x y z
N MET A 1 15.40 -14.16 2.56
CA MET A 1 14.58 -12.97 2.93
C MET A 1 13.49 -12.72 1.87
N LYS A 2 12.45 -13.57 1.84
CA LYS A 2 11.51 -13.73 0.71
C LYS A 2 10.38 -12.68 0.65
N ASN A 3 10.29 -11.79 1.65
CA ASN A 3 9.19 -10.82 1.82
C ASN A 3 9.60 -9.35 1.61
N LYS A 4 10.87 -9.06 1.27
CA LYS A 4 11.38 -7.70 1.11
C LYS A 4 10.58 -6.87 0.09
N HIS A 5 10.13 -7.47 -1.00
CA HIS A 5 9.40 -6.76 -2.06
C HIS A 5 8.08 -6.15 -1.59
N ILE A 6 7.41 -6.75 -0.60
CA ILE A 6 6.14 -6.24 -0.06
C ILE A 6 6.39 -5.05 0.86
N ILE A 7 7.43 -5.12 1.68
CA ILE A 7 7.84 -3.99 2.52
C ILE A 7 8.28 -2.82 1.63
N ILE A 8 9.02 -3.09 0.55
CA ILE A 8 9.43 -2.07 -0.43
C ILE A 8 8.21 -1.44 -1.11
N ALA A 9 7.22 -2.24 -1.53
CA ALA A 9 5.99 -1.73 -2.12
C ALA A 9 5.17 -0.87 -1.13
N PHE A 10 5.11 -1.26 0.14
CA PHE A 10 4.44 -0.51 1.19
C PHE A 10 5.12 0.84 1.46
N VAL A 11 6.45 0.86 1.58
CA VAL A 11 7.23 2.09 1.77
C VAL A 11 7.12 3.00 0.54
N LEU A 12 7.12 2.45 -0.67
CA LEU A 12 6.87 3.22 -1.90
C LEU A 12 5.48 3.86 -1.91
N GLY A 13 4.44 3.12 -1.53
CA GLY A 13 3.08 3.65 -1.39
C GLY A 13 3.03 4.82 -0.41
N PHE A 14 3.67 4.67 0.76
CA PHE A 14 3.75 5.71 1.79
C PHE A 14 4.41 7.01 1.28
N ILE A 15 5.51 6.88 0.52
CA ILE A 15 6.19 8.04 -0.09
C ILE A 15 5.26 8.74 -1.10
N ILE A 16 4.54 7.98 -1.94
CA ILE A 16 3.61 8.54 -2.92
C ILE A 16 2.45 9.28 -2.23
N THR A 17 1.91 8.73 -1.12
CA THR A 17 0.85 9.38 -0.35
C THR A 17 1.34 10.68 0.31
N ILE A 18 2.56 10.70 0.86
CA ILE A 18 3.18 11.92 1.41
C ILE A 18 3.33 12.99 0.33
N ILE A 19 3.82 12.61 -0.86
CA ILE A 19 3.94 13.53 -1.99
C ILE A 19 2.56 14.05 -2.39
N GLY A 20 1.54 13.19 -2.51
CA GLY A 20 0.16 13.61 -2.76
C GLY A 20 -0.35 14.61 -1.72
N ALA A 21 -0.11 14.36 -0.43
CA ALA A 21 -0.49 15.24 0.65
C ALA A 21 0.17 16.62 0.53
N LEU A 22 1.46 16.65 0.17
CA LEU A 22 2.21 17.87 -0.07
C LEU A 22 1.61 18.67 -1.24
N PHE A 23 1.30 18.02 -2.36
CA PHE A 23 0.67 18.68 -3.51
C PHE A 23 -0.73 19.22 -3.17
N LYS A 24 -1.46 18.59 -2.24
CA LYS A 24 -2.75 19.09 -1.74
C LYS A 24 -2.59 20.38 -0.95
N ILE A 25 -1.56 20.45 -0.10
CA ILE A 25 -1.22 21.67 0.64
C ILE A 25 -0.86 22.79 -0.34
N MET A 26 -0.12 22.47 -1.41
CA MET A 26 0.26 23.43 -2.46
C MET A 26 -0.89 23.87 -3.39
N HIS A 27 -2.14 23.41 -3.16
CA HIS A 27 -3.34 23.76 -3.95
C HIS A 27 -3.21 23.45 -5.45
N TRP A 28 -2.31 22.54 -5.81
CA TRP A 28 -2.10 22.20 -7.21
C TRP A 28 -3.37 21.56 -7.81
N PRO A 29 -3.73 21.91 -9.06
CA PRO A 29 -4.80 21.20 -9.76
C PRO A 29 -4.44 19.71 -9.81
N TYR A 30 -5.42 18.83 -9.64
CA TYR A 30 -5.27 17.37 -9.54
C TYR A 30 -4.63 16.81 -8.26
N ALA A 31 -4.27 17.63 -7.26
CA ALA A 31 -3.69 17.13 -6.01
C ALA A 31 -4.60 16.13 -5.28
N SER A 32 -5.91 16.36 -5.27
CA SER A 32 -6.88 15.43 -4.68
C SER A 32 -6.92 14.08 -5.41
N ALA A 33 -6.78 14.07 -6.75
CA ALA A 33 -6.74 12.84 -7.53
C ALA A 33 -5.46 12.04 -7.24
N LEU A 34 -4.31 12.73 -7.13
CA LEU A 34 -3.04 12.10 -6.78
C LEU A 34 -3.08 11.47 -5.38
N LEU A 35 -3.69 12.17 -4.42
CA LEU A 35 -3.89 11.65 -3.07
C LEU A 35 -4.78 10.41 -3.01
N ILE A 36 -5.90 10.43 -3.74
CA ILE A 36 -6.83 9.31 -3.78
C ILE A 36 -6.12 8.08 -4.38
N LEU A 37 -5.33 8.28 -5.45
CA LEU A 37 -4.52 7.21 -6.03
C LEU A 37 -3.47 6.66 -5.06
N GLY A 38 -2.77 7.54 -4.33
CA GLY A 38 -1.81 7.14 -3.28
C GLY A 38 -2.47 6.32 -2.18
N MET A 39 -3.60 6.80 -1.63
CA MET A 39 -4.35 6.10 -0.59
C MET A 39 -4.92 4.76 -1.06
N LEU A 40 -5.39 4.66 -2.30
CA LEU A 40 -5.86 3.39 -2.87
C LEU A 40 -4.72 2.37 -3.01
N CYS A 41 -3.55 2.84 -3.45
CA CYS A 41 -2.36 2.00 -3.55
C CYS A 41 -1.92 1.49 -2.17
N GLU A 42 -1.90 2.36 -1.15
CA GLU A 42 -1.63 1.98 0.24
C GLU A 42 -2.65 0.98 0.80
N ALA A 43 -3.94 1.21 0.57
CA ALA A 43 -4.99 0.30 1.02
C ALA A 43 -4.81 -1.09 0.40
N TYR A 44 -4.54 -1.16 -0.92
CA TYR A 44 -4.27 -2.42 -1.61
C TYR A 44 -3.00 -3.12 -1.07
N ALA A 45 -1.91 -2.37 -0.90
CA ALA A 45 -0.66 -2.91 -0.37
C ALA A 45 -0.82 -3.41 1.07
N GLY A 46 -1.57 -2.69 1.91
CA GLY A 46 -1.91 -3.08 3.27
C GLY A 46 -2.72 -4.38 3.32
N ILE A 47 -3.77 -4.50 2.49
CA ILE A 47 -4.57 -5.73 2.39
C ILE A 47 -3.70 -6.90 1.93
N ALA A 48 -2.88 -6.72 0.88
CA ALA A 48 -2.00 -7.77 0.37
C ALA A 48 -0.99 -8.23 1.44
N LEU A 49 -0.47 -7.29 2.26
CA LEU A 49 0.42 -7.59 3.38
C LEU A 49 -0.31 -8.42 4.45
N VAL A 50 -1.52 -8.02 4.85
CA VAL A 50 -2.34 -8.76 5.82
C VAL A 50 -2.66 -10.16 5.32
N VAL A 51 -3.10 -10.30 4.06
CA VAL A 51 -3.35 -11.61 3.44
C VAL A 51 -2.10 -12.47 3.44
N LYS A 52 -0.92 -11.88 3.17
CA LYS A 52 0.32 -12.63 3.18
C LYS A 52 0.72 -13.04 4.60
N ILE A 53 0.59 -12.16 5.60
CA ILE A 53 0.83 -12.52 7.02
C ILE A 53 -0.08 -13.68 7.41
N TYR A 54 -1.36 -13.63 7.01
CA TYR A 54 -2.32 -14.69 7.33
C TYR A 54 -1.96 -16.02 6.66
N LYS A 55 -1.52 -16.00 5.40
CA LYS A 55 -1.01 -17.18 4.69
C LYS A 55 0.30 -17.71 5.28
N ASP A 56 1.21 -16.83 5.68
CA ASP A 56 2.50 -17.18 6.29
C ASP A 56 2.31 -17.80 7.68
N GLN A 57 1.33 -17.32 8.45
CA GLN A 57 0.94 -17.89 9.74
C GLN A 57 0.12 -19.18 9.62
N ASN A 58 -0.69 -19.34 8.57
CA ASN A 58 -1.53 -20.51 8.38
C ASN A 58 -1.39 -21.10 6.96
N PRO A 59 -0.33 -21.90 6.72
CA PRO A 59 -0.07 -22.51 5.42
C PRO A 59 -1.13 -23.54 5.00
N ASN A 60 -2.01 -23.99 5.90
CA ASN A 60 -3.15 -24.88 5.55
C ASN A 60 -4.51 -24.18 5.72
N GLY A 61 -4.51 -22.84 5.73
CA GLY A 61 -5.72 -22.04 5.88
C GLY A 61 -6.65 -22.09 4.67
N PHE A 62 -7.91 -21.70 4.88
CA PHE A 62 -9.01 -21.79 3.90
C PHE A 62 -8.70 -21.14 2.53
N PHE A 63 -7.77 -20.19 2.49
CA PHE A 63 -7.30 -19.50 1.27
C PHE A 63 -6.08 -20.16 0.59
N ASN A 64 -5.68 -21.37 1.02
CA ASN A 64 -4.53 -22.14 0.50
C ASN A 64 -4.91 -23.53 -0.04
N LYS A 65 -6.18 -23.71 -0.46
CA LYS A 65 -6.62 -24.91 -1.18
C LYS A 65 -6.55 -24.71 -2.69
#